data_AF-A0A558HUV6-F1
#
_entry.id   AF-A0A558HUV6-F1
#
_cell.length_a   1.000
_cell.length_b   1.000
_cell.length_c   1.000
_cell.angle_alpha   90.00
_cell.angle_beta   90.00
_cell.angle_gamma   90.00
#
_symmetry.space_group_name_H-M   'P 1'
#
loop_
_entity.id
_entity.type
_entity.pdbx_description
1 polymer ?
#
loop_
_entity_poly.entity_id
_entity_poly.type
_entity_poly.pdbx_seq_one_letter_code
_entity_poly.pdbx_strand_id
1 'polypeptide(L)'
;MKYRIPTFLRLMACLGLLALGGCMTQPTHAPDSRTAVIVPDSGALTSQRVFVTLLTTLAERGFIIDRADPDLERLDASFAARPPLMLEAWVSEVNGQIRLSVTGDSNGADIAPGRLDNLLVDVAIALNARTVPVIGVP
;
A
#
# COMPACT_ATOMS: atom_id res chain seq x y z
N MET A 1 35.87 54.04 -17.85
CA MET A 1 35.98 53.26 -16.60
C MET A 1 35.15 51.99 -16.73
N LYS A 2 35.79 50.81 -16.75
CA LYS A 2 35.13 49.50 -16.85
C LYS A 2 34.65 49.05 -15.47
N TYR A 3 33.33 48.91 -15.27
CA TYR A 3 32.77 48.30 -14.06
C TYR A 3 33.08 46.80 -14.06
N ARG A 4 34.06 46.38 -13.24
CA ARG A 4 34.28 44.97 -12.91
C ARG A 4 33.28 44.58 -11.82
N ILE A 5 32.24 43.87 -12.23
CA ILE A 5 31.28 43.25 -11.30
C ILE A 5 32.05 42.15 -10.53
N PRO A 6 32.14 42.23 -9.19
CA PRO A 6 32.90 41.26 -8.41
C PRO A 6 32.21 39.90 -8.43
N THR A 7 32.99 38.84 -8.69
CA THR A 7 32.57 37.43 -8.75
C THR A 7 31.78 36.96 -7.52
N PHE A 8 32.00 37.63 -6.38
CA PHE A 8 31.28 37.43 -5.12
C PHE A 8 29.76 37.63 -5.25
N LEU A 9 29.32 38.58 -6.09
CA LEU A 9 27.89 38.89 -6.27
C LEU A 9 27.15 37.79 -7.04
N ARG A 10 27.84 37.07 -7.94
CA ARG A 10 27.27 35.93 -8.69
C ARG A 10 27.12 34.68 -7.83
N LEU A 11 28.04 34.45 -6.90
CA LEU A 11 27.98 33.30 -5.98
C LEU A 11 26.84 33.41 -4.97
N MET A 12 26.54 34.63 -4.49
CA MET A 12 25.42 34.87 -3.59
C MET A 12 24.05 34.71 -4.26
N ALA A 13 23.93 35.00 -5.56
CA ALA A 13 22.69 34.82 -6.31
C ALA A 13 22.35 33.34 -6.55
N CYS A 14 23.35 32.47 -6.77
CA CYS A 14 23.12 31.04 -6.92
C CYS A 14 22.77 30.35 -5.58
N LEU A 15 23.30 30.85 -4.46
CA LEU A 15 23.03 30.27 -3.14
C LEU A 15 21.58 30.53 -2.67
N GLY A 16 20.98 31.65 -3.09
CA GLY A 16 19.58 31.97 -2.75
C GLY A 16 18.53 31.09 -3.45
N LEU A 17 18.85 30.54 -4.64
CA LEU A 17 17.92 29.70 -5.41
C LEU A 17 17.80 28.27 -4.88
N LEU A 18 18.74 27.81 -4.04
CA LEU A 18 18.69 26.48 -3.41
C LEU A 18 17.86 26.43 -2.12
N ALA A 19 17.46 27.60 -1.58
CA ALA A 19 16.68 27.69 -0.35
C ALA A 19 15.17 27.50 -0.54
N LEU A 20 14.69 27.40 -1.79
CA LEU A 20 13.32 27.00 -2.12
C LEU A 20 13.18 25.48 -2.26
N GLY A 21 14.04 24.71 -1.57
CA GLY A 21 13.87 23.28 -1.38
C GLY A 21 12.50 23.04 -0.75
N GLY A 22 11.53 22.71 -1.59
CA GLY A 22 10.18 22.39 -1.17
C GLY A 22 10.27 21.36 -0.05
N CYS A 23 9.62 21.65 1.06
CA CYS A 23 9.23 20.61 1.98
C CYS A 23 8.39 19.63 1.16
N MET A 24 9.00 18.54 0.68
CA MET A 24 8.23 17.32 0.51
C MET A 24 7.64 17.08 1.90
N THR A 25 6.37 17.44 2.07
CA THR A 25 5.51 16.99 3.15
C THR A 25 5.45 15.47 3.01
N GLN A 26 6.48 14.81 3.55
CA GLN A 26 6.49 13.38 3.73
C GLN A 26 5.31 13.07 4.66
N PRO A 27 4.38 12.19 4.27
CA PRO A 27 3.32 11.76 5.16
C PRO A 27 3.96 11.36 6.48
N THR A 28 3.60 12.06 7.56
CA THR A 28 4.24 11.93 8.88
C THR A 28 3.85 10.61 9.58
N HIS A 29 2.99 9.82 8.95
CA HIS A 29 2.52 8.54 9.43
C HIS A 29 2.58 7.53 8.28
N ALA A 30 3.11 6.34 8.53
CA ALA A 30 2.96 5.23 7.60
C ALA A 30 1.47 4.86 7.56
N PRO A 31 0.87 4.67 6.37
CA PRO A 31 -0.56 4.41 6.29
C PRO A 31 -0.94 3.16 7.09
N ASP A 32 -2.06 3.23 7.80
CA ASP A 32 -2.54 2.14 8.67
C ASP A 32 -2.84 0.86 7.86
N SER A 33 -1.86 -0.04 7.83
CA SER A 33 -2.00 -1.35 7.17
C SER A 33 -2.68 -2.37 8.08
N ARG A 34 -3.42 -3.31 7.48
CA ARG A 34 -4.01 -4.47 8.15
C ARG A 34 -3.37 -5.74 7.64
N THR A 35 -2.72 -6.45 8.54
CA THR A 35 -2.03 -7.71 8.25
C THR A 35 -2.69 -8.86 9.01
N ALA A 36 -3.01 -9.93 8.30
CA ALA A 36 -3.47 -11.19 8.87
C ALA A 36 -2.68 -12.37 8.31
N VAL A 37 -2.46 -13.37 9.15
CA VAL A 37 -2.06 -14.70 8.69
C VAL A 37 -3.31 -15.43 8.17
N ILE A 38 -3.24 -15.97 6.96
CA ILE A 38 -4.29 -16.79 6.37
C ILE A 38 -3.98 -18.25 6.68
N VAL A 39 -4.85 -18.88 7.46
CA VAL A 39 -4.67 -20.28 7.87
C VAL A 39 -5.78 -21.12 7.24
N PRO A 40 -5.46 -22.08 6.36
CA PRO A 40 -6.48 -22.94 5.78
C PRO A 40 -7.14 -23.79 6.88
N ASP A 41 -8.43 -24.06 6.74
CA ASP A 41 -9.12 -24.97 7.65
C ASP A 41 -8.85 -26.44 7.29
N SER A 42 -8.45 -26.70 6.03
CA SER A 42 -7.99 -28.01 5.58
C SER A 42 -7.06 -27.89 4.36
N GLY A 43 -6.17 -28.87 4.19
CA GLY A 43 -5.28 -28.94 3.03
C GLY A 43 -4.07 -27.99 3.08
N ALA A 44 -3.34 -27.93 1.97
CA ALA A 44 -2.22 -27.01 1.79
C ALA A 44 -2.71 -25.71 1.12
N LEU A 45 -2.22 -24.58 1.63
CA LEU A 45 -2.45 -23.26 1.06
C LEU A 45 -1.14 -22.73 0.50
N THR A 46 -1.17 -22.09 -0.67
CA THR A 46 -0.02 -21.42 -1.26
C THR A 46 -0.26 -19.92 -1.33
N SER A 47 0.81 -19.14 -1.27
CA SER A 47 0.76 -17.68 -1.37
C SER A 47 0.13 -17.23 -2.69
N GLN A 48 0.48 -17.89 -3.81
CA GLN A 48 -0.14 -17.68 -5.11
C GLN A 48 -1.67 -17.92 -5.12
N ARG A 49 -2.16 -18.91 -4.37
CA ARG A 49 -3.61 -19.16 -4.25
C ARG A 49 -4.30 -18.00 -3.54
N VAL A 50 -3.69 -17.48 -2.48
CA VAL A 50 -4.18 -16.30 -1.76
C VAL A 50 -4.17 -15.07 -2.68
N PHE A 51 -3.10 -14.87 -3.45
CA PHE A 51 -2.99 -13.76 -4.40
C PHE A 51 -4.09 -13.78 -5.46
N VAL A 52 -4.30 -14.93 -6.12
CA VAL A 52 -5.35 -15.08 -7.14
C VAL A 52 -6.75 -14.90 -6.54
N THR A 53 -6.98 -15.43 -5.34
CA THR A 53 -8.26 -15.24 -4.66
C THR A 53 -8.48 -13.78 -4.29
N LEU A 54 -7.48 -13.08 -3.75
CA LEU A 54 -7.57 -11.63 -3.48
C LEU A 54 -7.93 -10.85 -4.74
N LEU A 55 -7.22 -11.09 -5.85
CA LEU A 55 -7.49 -10.45 -7.14
C LEU A 55 -8.94 -10.66 -7.59
N THR A 56 -9.42 -11.90 -7.48
CA THR A 56 -10.79 -12.26 -7.86
C THR A 56 -11.81 -11.58 -6.95
N THR A 57 -11.61 -11.63 -5.62
CA THR A 57 -12.47 -10.97 -4.64
C THR A 57 -12.56 -9.47 -4.87
N LEU A 58 -11.45 -8.79 -5.18
CA LEU A 58 -11.47 -7.36 -5.49
C LEU A 58 -12.24 -7.07 -6.79
N ALA A 59 -12.00 -7.85 -7.85
CA ALA A 59 -12.71 -7.70 -9.11
C ALA A 59 -14.23 -7.91 -8.96
N GLU A 60 -14.65 -8.95 -8.22
CA GLU A 60 -16.06 -9.24 -7.92
C GLU A 60 -16.73 -8.13 -7.11
N ARG A 61 -15.97 -7.45 -6.26
CA ARG A 61 -16.43 -6.29 -5.48
C ARG A 61 -16.45 -4.99 -6.29
N GLY A 62 -16.08 -5.04 -7.57
CA GLY A 62 -16.10 -3.91 -8.49
C GLY A 62 -14.88 -3.00 -8.38
N PHE A 63 -13.79 -3.45 -7.75
CA PHE A 63 -12.52 -2.75 -7.86
C PHE A 63 -11.93 -2.91 -9.27
N ILE A 64 -11.33 -1.84 -9.75
CA ILE A 64 -10.47 -1.82 -10.93
C ILE A 64 -9.09 -2.26 -10.47
N ILE A 65 -8.52 -3.28 -11.12
CA ILE A 65 -7.15 -3.72 -10.83
C ILE A 65 -6.21 -2.83 -11.62
N ASP A 66 -5.46 -1.97 -10.92
CA ASP A 66 -4.52 -1.04 -11.55
C ASP A 66 -3.18 -1.72 -11.86
N ARG A 67 -2.74 -2.62 -10.97
CA ARG A 67 -1.54 -3.44 -11.15
C ARG A 67 -1.68 -4.76 -10.41
N ALA A 68 -1.31 -5.85 -11.07
CA ALA A 68 -1.15 -7.17 -10.46
C ALA A 68 0.22 -7.74 -10.85
N ASP A 69 1.10 -7.91 -9.87
CA ASP A 69 2.42 -8.50 -10.04
C ASP A 69 2.44 -9.86 -9.32
N PRO A 70 2.31 -10.98 -10.04
CA PRO A 70 2.30 -12.30 -9.43
C PRO A 70 3.68 -12.76 -8.95
N ASP A 71 4.78 -12.20 -9.47
CA ASP A 71 6.13 -12.58 -9.05
C ASP A 71 6.49 -11.91 -7.72
N LEU A 72 5.99 -10.69 -7.49
CA LEU A 72 6.10 -9.97 -6.22
C LEU A 72 4.90 -10.19 -5.29
N GLU A 73 3.89 -10.92 -5.77
CA GLU A 73 2.56 -11.11 -5.14
C GLU A 73 1.96 -9.80 -4.59
N ARG A 74 2.10 -8.75 -5.40
CA ARG A 74 1.62 -7.40 -5.12
C ARG A 74 0.41 -7.06 -5.97
N LEU A 75 -0.60 -6.46 -5.35
CA LEU A 75 -1.82 -6.04 -6.03
C LEU A 75 -2.17 -4.60 -5.63
N ASP A 76 -2.33 -3.72 -6.62
CA ASP A 76 -2.92 -2.40 -6.42
C ASP A 76 -4.27 -2.32 -7.13
N ALA A 77 -5.26 -1.74 -6.47
CA ALA A 77 -6.61 -1.65 -7.00
C ALA A 77 -7.30 -0.36 -6.56
N SER A 78 -8.22 0.12 -7.38
CA SER A 78 -9.00 1.32 -7.11
C SER A 78 -10.50 1.06 -7.20
N PHE A 79 -11.28 1.79 -6.41
CA PHE A 79 -12.73 1.76 -6.50
C PHE A 79 -13.24 3.17 -6.77
N ALA A 80 -14.05 3.29 -7.83
CA ALA A 80 -14.61 4.55 -8.32
C ALA A 80 -15.75 5.08 -7.43
N ALA A 81 -15.47 5.29 -6.14
CA ALA A 81 -16.32 6.00 -5.21
C ALA A 81 -16.07 7.52 -5.26
N ARG A 82 -16.87 8.27 -4.50
CA ARG A 82 -16.60 9.68 -4.19
C ARG A 82 -16.54 9.87 -2.67
N PRO A 83 -15.34 10.10 -2.09
CA PRO A 83 -14.01 10.11 -2.72
C PRO A 83 -13.58 8.72 -3.26
N PRO A 84 -12.64 8.67 -4.24
CA PRO A 84 -12.12 7.40 -4.75
C PRO A 84 -11.34 6.66 -3.66
N LEU A 85 -11.40 5.34 -3.69
CA LEU A 85 -10.66 4.47 -2.78
C LEU A 85 -9.51 3.82 -3.54
N MET A 86 -8.33 3.79 -2.92
CA MET A 86 -7.12 3.14 -3.44
C MET A 86 -6.70 2.06 -2.43
N LEU A 87 -6.34 0.88 -2.91
CA LEU A 87 -5.84 -0.23 -2.12
C LEU A 87 -4.49 -0.68 -2.65
N GLU A 88 -3.59 -0.97 -1.74
CA GLU A 88 -2.33 -1.68 -2.00
C GLU A 88 -2.32 -2.93 -1.11
N ALA A 89 -2.02 -4.07 -1.70
CA ALA A 89 -2.01 -5.35 -1.01
C ALA A 89 -0.78 -6.18 -1.37
N TRP A 90 -0.31 -6.93 -0.39
CA TRP A 90 0.85 -7.81 -0.48
C TRP A 90 0.50 -9.17 0.11
N VAL A 91 0.81 -10.22 -0.63
CA VAL A 91 0.87 -11.58 -0.09
C VAL A 91 2.33 -11.93 0.12
N SER A 92 2.66 -12.49 1.27
CA SER A 92 4.03 -12.88 1.60
C SER A 92 4.03 -14.16 2.43
N GLU A 93 5.04 -15.00 2.22
CA GLU A 93 5.28 -16.14 3.09
C GLU A 93 6.39 -15.81 4.08
N VAL A 94 6.06 -15.80 5.37
CA VAL A 94 6.99 -15.48 6.46
C VAL A 94 6.97 -16.62 7.46
N ASN A 95 8.11 -17.29 7.66
CA ASN A 95 8.25 -18.45 8.56
C ASN A 95 7.25 -19.57 8.25
N GLY A 96 6.97 -19.83 6.96
CA GLY A 96 5.99 -20.84 6.53
C GLY A 96 4.52 -20.44 6.75
N GLN A 97 4.27 -19.17 7.11
CA GLN A 97 2.92 -18.62 7.26
C GLN A 97 2.63 -17.64 6.13
N ILE A 98 1.48 -17.80 5.48
CA ILE A 98 1.04 -16.85 4.46
C ILE A 98 0.39 -15.66 5.15
N ARG A 99 0.96 -14.48 4.93
CA ARG A 99 0.48 -13.19 5.42
C ARG A 99 -0.11 -12.40 4.27
N LEU A 100 -1.31 -11.90 4.48
CA LEU A 100 -1.95 -10.91 3.63
C LEU A 100 -1.92 -9.58 4.36
N SER A 101 -1.24 -8.60 3.77
CA SER A 101 -1.24 -7.21 4.21
C SER A 101 -2.02 -6.37 3.21
N VAL A 102 -2.90 -5.51 3.71
CA VAL A 102 -3.67 -4.57 2.89
C VAL A 102 -3.61 -3.19 3.55
N THR A 103 -3.34 -2.19 2.72
CA THR A 103 -3.38 -0.78 3.09
C THR A 103 -4.36 -0.08 2.15
N GLY A 104 -5.02 0.96 2.64
CA GLY A 104 -5.94 1.72 1.81
C GLY A 104 -5.91 3.21 2.08
N ASP A 105 -6.09 3.99 1.03
CA ASP A 105 -6.21 5.44 1.06
C ASP A 105 -7.53 5.88 0.41
N SER A 106 -8.06 6.99 0.90
CA SER A 106 -9.22 7.67 0.35
C SER A 106 -8.98 9.17 0.33
N ASN A 107 -8.47 9.70 -0.80
CA ASN A 107 -8.18 11.12 -0.98
C ASN A 107 -7.15 11.65 0.04
N GLY A 108 -6.07 10.90 0.25
CA GLY A 108 -4.98 11.27 1.17
C GLY A 108 -5.28 11.02 2.65
N ALA A 109 -6.33 10.25 2.95
CA ALA A 109 -6.68 9.82 4.29
C ALA A 109 -6.76 8.29 4.35
N ASP A 110 -6.10 7.69 5.34
CA ASP A 110 -6.09 6.25 5.54
C ASP A 110 -7.52 5.70 5.73
N ILE A 111 -7.78 4.54 5.12
CA ILE A 111 -9.04 3.83 5.29
C ILE A 111 -9.09 3.22 6.70
N ALA A 112 -10.23 3.38 7.38
CA ALA A 112 -10.44 2.81 8.71
C ALA A 112 -10.13 1.29 8.76
N PRO A 113 -9.34 0.83 9.75
CA PRO A 113 -8.92 -0.57 9.92
C PRO A 113 -10.04 -1.61 9.73
N GLY A 114 -11.21 -1.37 10.32
CA GLY A 114 -12.33 -2.31 10.26
C GLY A 114 -12.90 -2.56 8.85
N ARG A 115 -12.72 -1.62 7.90
CA ARG A 115 -13.13 -1.85 6.51
C ARG A 115 -12.19 -2.80 5.80
N LEU A 116 -10.89 -2.72 6.10
CA LEU A 116 -9.87 -3.63 5.56
C LEU A 116 -9.97 -5.01 6.22
N ASP A 117 -10.33 -5.09 7.51
CA ASP A 117 -10.60 -6.36 8.19
C ASP A 117 -11.69 -7.18 7.49
N ASN A 118 -12.77 -6.54 7.04
CA ASN A 118 -13.83 -7.22 6.27
C ASN A 118 -13.29 -7.81 4.96
N LEU A 119 -12.39 -7.12 4.26
CA LEU A 119 -11.76 -7.65 3.05
C LEU A 119 -10.88 -8.88 3.35
N LEU A 120 -10.09 -8.83 4.43
CA LEU A 120 -9.27 -9.97 4.84
C LEU A 120 -10.15 -11.20 5.15
N VAL A 121 -11.29 -10.99 5.81
CA VAL A 121 -12.27 -12.03 6.11
C VAL A 121 -12.90 -12.59 4.84
N ASP A 122 -13.32 -11.74 3.91
CA ASP A 122 -13.94 -12.17 2.64
C ASP A 122 -12.98 -13.08 1.83
N VAL A 123 -11.70 -12.70 1.76
CA VAL A 123 -10.66 -13.51 1.10
C VAL A 123 -10.48 -14.85 1.80
N ALA A 124 -10.45 -14.87 3.14
CA ALA A 124 -10.32 -16.11 3.90
C ALA A 124 -11.54 -17.03 3.71
N ILE A 125 -12.75 -16.49 3.69
CA ILE A 125 -13.98 -17.25 3.40
C ILE A 125 -13.90 -17.90 2.01
N ALA A 126 -13.49 -17.14 0.99
CA ALA A 126 -13.33 -17.66 -0.37
C ALA A 126 -12.27 -18.78 -0.47
N LEU A 127 -11.31 -18.80 0.46
CA LEU A 127 -10.28 -19.82 0.58
C LEU A 127 -10.65 -21.00 1.48
N ASN A 128 -11.81 -20.98 2.15
CA ASN A 128 -12.13 -21.90 3.25
C ASN A 128 -11.01 -21.92 4.32
N ALA A 129 -10.67 -20.71 4.75
CA ALA A 129 -9.60 -20.39 5.67
C ALA A 129 -10.11 -19.41 6.73
N ARG A 130 -9.28 -19.20 7.76
CA ARG A 130 -9.50 -18.17 8.78
C ARG A 130 -8.35 -17.16 8.81
N THR A 131 -8.70 -15.93 9.18
CA THR A 131 -7.72 -14.88 9.44
C THR A 131 -7.27 -14.92 10.90
N VAL A 132 -5.96 -14.91 11.14
CA VAL A 132 -5.37 -14.66 12.46
C VAL A 132 -4.70 -13.28 12.42
N PRO A 133 -5.21 -12.27 13.13
CA PRO A 133 -4.61 -10.95 13.14
C PRO A 133 -3.17 -10.99 13.61
N VAL A 134 -2.27 -10.28 12.92
CA VAL A 134 -0.90 -10.08 13.42
C VAL A 134 -0.95 -8.92 14.42
N ILE A 135 -0.82 -9.23 15.71
CA ILE A 135 -0.78 -8.23 16.79
C ILE A 135 0.68 -7.94 17.10
N GLY A 136 1.24 -6.84 16.55
CA GLY A 136 2.61 -6.42 16.81
C GLY A 136 3.20 -5.57 15.68
N VAL A 137 4.03 -4.59 16.05
CA VAL A 137 4.68 -3.58 15.19
C VAL A 137 5.61 -4.25 14.15
N PRO A 138 5.79 -3.67 12.94
CA PRO A 138 6.78 -4.10 11.95
C PRO A 138 8.19 -4.31 12.51
#